data_AF-A0A2D5APU9-F1
#
_entry.id   AF-A0A2D5APU9-F1
#
_cell.length_a   1.000
_cell.length_b   1.000
_cell.length_c   1.000
_cell.angle_alpha   90.00
_cell.angle_beta   90.00
_cell.angle_gamma   90.00
#
_symmetry.space_group_name_H-M   'P 1'
#
loop_
_entity.id
_entity.type
_entity.pdbx_description
1 polymer ?
#
loop_
_entity_poly.entity_id
_entity_poly.type
_entity_poly.pdbx_seq_one_letter_code
_entity_poly.pdbx_strand_id
1 'polypeptide(L)'
;MEIPYEVTPRRDTGLYNAKLGVWLFLASEVMLFGGLFSAYVFLRVGIQDGVDNPWPWGLNVHKNFVWLGFINTLVLIFSSVGVVFAWVALKERNWRKFQAWMYIVVACSVVFMCIKGVEYNSKLNKHHGIKLMDNSVMEGKIKDKTDQIRFEATEVSFSLQGGIPILLESIDGDFPELTLQVEEGDEEITIASASEFKDWFFDARRQTARDLVEERKRYRGEIAEGKEAPTPVTVSTSATLVSDNPFKVRGNPRKIVAHTDDTINFRDGTKVTGKLTGDDVVFEVHEVDLQLVLPQNQRDALVWEVIDDEQAKKEFFAEQRKVYEEIKEYYDKRGEVIPEKMLRGHMLNLHYVHLGHSDGHHGDDGYGDKEHDGEHEDDKVHRSESKPSAKDADLHSSKDYGLISVPRDKIKFMGNHGPRYGNYYALYFTMTALHGLHVVGGALVLLYFVVFGKRIYLKNPEHLANRVEVGGLFWHFVDLIWIFLFPLMYLL
;
A
#
# COMPACT_ATOMS: atom_id res chain seq x y z
N MET A 1 48.52 -3.93 -15.11
CA MET A 1 48.18 -2.67 -15.79
C MET A 1 47.74 -1.71 -14.69
N GLU A 2 48.55 -0.69 -14.37
CA GLU A 2 48.14 0.34 -13.41
C GLU A 2 47.21 1.31 -14.14
N ILE A 3 46.02 1.55 -13.58
CA ILE A 3 45.07 2.51 -14.15
C ILE A 3 45.56 3.91 -13.78
N PRO A 4 45.84 4.80 -14.75
CA PRO A 4 46.37 6.13 -14.46
C PRO A 4 45.35 7.01 -13.71
N TYR A 5 45.86 7.92 -12.88
CA TYR A 5 45.10 8.91 -12.08
C TYR A 5 44.14 8.33 -11.02
N GLU A 6 44.47 7.15 -10.47
CA GLU A 6 43.78 6.57 -9.32
C GLU A 6 44.20 7.24 -7.99
N VAL A 7 45.49 7.54 -7.85
CA VAL A 7 46.09 8.10 -6.61
C VAL A 7 46.75 9.45 -6.84
N THR A 8 47.07 9.78 -8.09
CA THR A 8 47.62 11.08 -8.48
C THR A 8 46.54 11.91 -9.17
N PRO A 9 46.36 13.18 -8.80
CA PRO A 9 45.38 14.04 -9.46
C PRO A 9 45.81 14.31 -10.91
N ARG A 10 44.84 14.48 -11.82
CA ARG A 10 45.14 14.95 -13.18
C ARG A 10 45.76 16.34 -13.11
N ARG A 11 46.76 16.60 -13.97
CA ARG A 11 47.41 17.92 -14.06
C ARG A 11 46.44 19.03 -14.46
N ASP A 12 45.49 18.71 -15.34
CA ASP A 12 44.62 19.73 -15.93
C ASP A 12 43.46 20.11 -15.00
N THR A 13 42.88 19.13 -14.30
CA THR A 13 41.69 19.33 -13.45
C THR A 13 41.97 19.29 -11.95
N GLY A 14 43.14 18.80 -11.53
CA GLY A 14 43.44 18.56 -10.12
C GLY A 14 42.61 17.44 -9.46
N LEU A 15 41.81 16.70 -10.23
CA LEU A 15 40.89 15.67 -9.74
C LEU A 15 41.32 14.26 -10.14
N TYR A 16 40.95 13.27 -9.32
CA TYR A 16 41.07 11.85 -9.64
C TYR A 16 39.94 11.40 -10.57
N ASN A 17 40.18 10.37 -11.39
CA ASN A 17 39.18 9.83 -12.30
C ASN A 17 37.89 9.40 -11.58
N ALA A 18 38.04 8.71 -10.44
CA ALA A 18 36.90 8.25 -9.66
C ALA A 18 36.05 9.40 -9.11
N LYS A 19 36.68 10.52 -8.72
CA LYS A 19 35.97 11.70 -8.20
C LYS A 19 35.14 12.37 -9.29
N LEU A 20 35.70 12.53 -10.49
CA LEU A 20 34.95 13.05 -11.64
C LEU A 20 33.81 12.12 -12.05
N GLY A 21 34.05 10.80 -12.07
CA GLY A 21 33.02 9.80 -12.37
C GLY A 21 31.85 9.85 -11.38
N VAL A 22 32.13 9.96 -10.08
CA VAL A 22 31.08 10.10 -9.06
C VAL A 22 30.32 11.41 -9.20
N TRP A 23 30.97 12.55 -9.48
CA TRP A 23 30.24 13.80 -9.72
C TRP A 23 29.26 13.72 -10.91
N LEU A 24 29.66 13.07 -12.01
CA LEU A 24 28.76 12.85 -13.15
C LEU A 24 27.59 11.94 -12.80
N PHE A 25 27.84 10.88 -12.03
CA PHE A 25 26.79 9.99 -11.54
C PHE A 25 25.83 10.70 -10.56
N LEU A 26 26.36 11.51 -9.64
CA LEU A 26 25.55 12.31 -8.73
C LEU A 26 24.68 13.32 -9.50
N ALA A 27 25.21 13.93 -10.55
CA ALA A 27 24.41 14.81 -11.40
C ALA A 27 23.23 14.08 -12.08
N SER A 28 23.42 12.84 -12.53
CA SER A 28 22.30 12.04 -13.08
C SER A 28 21.25 11.69 -12.03
N GLU A 29 21.67 11.38 -10.80
CA GLU A 29 20.74 11.09 -9.71
C GLU A 29 19.96 12.34 -9.26
N VAL A 30 20.60 13.51 -9.22
CA VAL A 30 19.91 14.79 -8.99
C VAL A 30 18.83 15.04 -10.03
N MET A 31 19.11 14.74 -11.31
CA MET A 31 18.09 14.88 -12.37
C MET A 31 16.94 13.87 -12.20
N LEU A 32 17.24 12.62 -11.82
CA LEU A 32 16.22 11.59 -11.56
C LEU A 32 15.28 12.01 -10.42
N PHE A 33 15.83 12.34 -9.24
CA PHE A 33 15.02 12.76 -8.09
C PHE A 33 14.37 14.13 -8.32
N GLY A 34 15.04 15.04 -9.04
CA GLY A 34 14.48 16.33 -9.43
C GLY A 34 13.19 16.16 -10.24
N GLY A 35 13.17 15.25 -11.22
CA GLY A 35 11.97 14.92 -11.98
C GLY A 35 10.84 14.36 -11.12
N LEU A 36 11.16 13.46 -10.17
CA LEU A 36 10.17 12.88 -9.25
C LEU A 36 9.61 13.92 -8.26
N PHE A 37 10.46 14.79 -7.72
CA PHE A 37 10.04 15.89 -6.84
C PHE A 37 9.17 16.90 -7.60
N SER A 38 9.55 17.26 -8.83
CA SER A 38 8.71 18.11 -9.68
C SER A 38 7.36 17.45 -9.96
N ALA A 39 7.32 16.16 -10.27
CA ALA A 39 6.06 15.43 -10.49
C ALA A 39 5.15 15.46 -9.26
N TYR A 40 5.71 15.27 -8.05
CA TYR A 40 4.98 15.42 -6.79
C TYR A 40 4.37 16.81 -6.64
N VAL A 41 5.17 17.86 -6.83
CA VAL A 41 4.72 19.25 -6.68
C VAL A 41 3.65 19.60 -7.72
N PHE A 42 3.83 19.23 -8.98
CA PHE A 42 2.86 19.49 -10.04
C PHE A 42 1.54 18.75 -9.79
N LEU A 43 1.59 17.48 -9.41
CA LEU A 43 0.39 16.71 -9.11
C LEU A 43 -0.34 17.22 -7.87
N ARG A 44 0.38 17.72 -6.86
CA ARG A 44 -0.21 18.34 -5.68
C ARG A 44 -0.88 19.68 -5.99
N VAL A 45 -0.20 20.55 -6.74
CA VAL A 45 -0.70 21.90 -7.07
C VAL A 45 -1.81 21.85 -8.12
N GLY A 46 -1.82 20.82 -8.96
CA GLY A 46 -2.80 20.64 -10.03
C GLY A 46 -4.17 20.12 -9.59
N ILE A 47 -4.37 19.81 -8.31
CA ILE A 47 -5.63 19.25 -7.80
C ILE A 47 -6.73 20.29 -7.81
N GLN A 48 -7.86 19.92 -8.39
CA GLN A 48 -9.08 20.72 -8.33
C GLN A 48 -9.97 20.26 -7.18
N ASP A 49 -10.20 21.16 -6.22
CA ASP A 49 -11.07 20.93 -5.07
C ASP A 49 -12.47 20.47 -5.54
N GLY A 50 -12.94 19.34 -5.01
CA GLY A 50 -14.28 18.79 -5.28
C GLY A 50 -14.43 18.00 -6.60
N VAL A 51 -13.36 17.84 -7.38
CA VAL A 51 -13.36 17.05 -8.63
C VAL A 51 -12.34 15.91 -8.54
N ASP A 52 -11.12 16.24 -8.11
CA ASP A 52 -10.01 15.29 -8.03
C ASP A 52 -9.88 14.66 -6.64
N ASN A 53 -9.18 13.53 -6.55
CA ASN A 53 -8.76 13.00 -5.25
C ASN A 53 -7.87 14.02 -4.54
N PRO A 54 -8.22 14.42 -3.31
CA PRO A 54 -7.47 15.43 -2.59
C PRO A 54 -6.07 14.92 -2.27
N TRP A 55 -5.11 15.84 -2.26
CA TRP A 55 -3.78 15.48 -1.84
C TRP A 55 -3.82 15.18 -0.35
N PRO A 56 -3.43 13.97 0.08
CA PRO A 56 -3.45 13.68 1.48
C PRO A 56 -2.32 14.47 2.14
N TRP A 57 -2.60 15.01 3.34
CA TRP A 57 -1.60 15.74 4.09
C TRP A 57 -0.63 14.74 4.72
N GLY A 58 0.68 14.92 4.50
CA GLY A 58 1.70 13.96 4.95
C GLY A 58 1.60 13.62 6.45
N LEU A 59 1.27 14.59 7.28
CA LEU A 59 1.06 14.42 8.72
C LEU A 59 -0.11 13.49 9.04
N ASN A 60 -1.17 13.48 8.22
CA ASN A 60 -2.31 12.59 8.40
C ASN A 60 -2.00 11.16 7.91
N VAL A 61 -1.29 11.03 6.79
CA VAL A 61 -0.89 9.71 6.26
C VAL A 61 0.14 9.02 7.16
N HIS A 62 0.98 9.83 7.81
CA HIS A 62 2.11 9.36 8.59
C HIS A 62 1.95 9.60 10.10
N LYS A 63 0.75 9.85 10.64
CA LYS A 63 0.49 10.24 12.06
C LYS A 63 1.43 9.55 13.07
N ASN A 64 1.49 8.22 13.03
CA ASN A 64 2.29 7.40 13.97
C ASN A 64 3.78 7.24 13.59
N PHE A 65 4.15 7.67 12.40
CA PHE A 65 5.47 7.45 11.79
C PHE A 65 6.24 8.75 11.53
N VAL A 66 5.66 9.94 11.69
CA VAL A 66 6.40 11.22 11.53
C VAL A 66 7.61 11.26 12.44
N TRP A 67 7.44 10.87 13.71
CA TRP A 67 8.54 10.82 14.66
C TRP A 67 9.63 9.80 14.28
N LEU A 68 9.21 8.63 13.78
CA LEU A 68 10.14 7.61 13.29
C LEU A 68 10.88 8.08 12.02
N GLY A 69 10.20 8.81 11.14
CA GLY A 69 10.81 9.48 9.98
C GLY A 69 11.82 10.55 10.38
N PHE A 70 11.53 11.32 11.43
CA PHE A 70 12.46 12.30 11.99
C PHE A 70 13.70 11.63 12.60
N ILE A 71 13.52 10.54 13.36
CA ILE A 71 14.64 9.72 13.87
C ILE A 71 15.50 9.22 12.70
N ASN A 72 14.89 8.75 11.61
CA ASN A 72 15.62 8.34 10.41
C ASN A 72 16.48 9.48 9.83
N THR A 73 15.96 10.71 9.80
CA THR A 73 16.72 11.89 9.38
C THR A 73 17.93 12.12 10.29
N LEU A 74 17.77 12.03 11.61
CA LEU A 74 18.89 12.15 12.56
C LEU A 74 19.92 11.02 12.39
N VAL A 75 19.46 9.80 12.18
CA VAL A 75 20.32 8.62 11.95
C VAL A 75 21.17 8.81 10.70
N LEU A 76 20.59 9.32 9.60
CA LEU A 76 21.33 9.59 8.37
C LEU A 76 22.35 10.72 8.54
N ILE A 77 21.96 11.85 9.13
CA ILE A 77 22.88 12.96 9.41
C ILE A 77 24.05 12.49 10.29
N PHE A 78 23.77 11.72 11.34
CA PHE A 78 24.80 11.14 12.20
C PHE A 78 25.72 10.18 11.43
N SER A 79 25.15 9.36 10.54
CA SER A 79 25.92 8.45 9.69
C SER A 79 26.84 9.20 8.72
N SER A 80 26.37 10.32 8.17
CA SER A 80 27.16 11.23 7.33
C SER A 80 28.43 11.71 8.05
N VAL A 81 28.26 12.22 9.27
CA VAL A 81 29.37 12.67 10.11
C VAL A 81 30.32 11.49 10.43
N GLY A 82 29.76 10.30 10.66
CA GLY A 82 30.52 9.06 10.85
C GLY A 82 31.46 8.73 9.68
N VAL A 83 31.02 8.93 8.43
CA VAL A 83 31.86 8.71 7.24
C VAL A 83 33.04 9.69 7.20
N VAL A 84 32.82 10.96 7.56
CA VAL A 84 33.90 11.95 7.65
C VAL A 84 34.92 11.53 8.71
N PHE A 85 34.49 11.10 9.89
CA PHE A 85 35.39 10.61 10.92
C PHE A 85 36.14 9.33 10.51
N ALA A 86 35.49 8.43 9.76
CA ALA A 86 36.14 7.26 9.18
C ALA A 86 37.27 7.68 8.22
N TRP A 87 37.01 8.66 7.36
CA TRP A 87 38.02 9.20 6.45
C TRP A 87 39.18 9.89 7.18
N VAL A 88 38.89 10.71 8.21
CA VAL A 88 39.92 11.33 9.06
C VAL A 88 40.78 10.26 9.74
N ALA A 89 40.17 9.20 10.26
CA ALA A 89 40.91 8.09 10.87
C ALA A 89 41.86 7.40 9.88
N LEU A 90 41.50 7.30 8.60
CA LEU A 90 42.41 6.81 7.56
C LEU A 90 43.59 7.77 7.32
N LYS A 91 43.34 9.08 7.32
CA LYS A 91 44.40 10.11 7.19
C LYS A 91 45.34 10.12 8.40
N GLU A 92 44.83 9.88 9.61
CA GLU A 92 45.61 9.67 10.83
C GLU A 92 46.33 8.30 10.89
N ARG A 93 46.15 7.45 9.87
CA ARG A 93 46.67 6.08 9.83
C ARG A 93 46.19 5.21 11.01
N ASN A 94 44.97 5.45 11.49
CA ASN A 94 44.34 4.65 12.54
C ASN A 94 43.28 3.70 11.98
N TRP A 95 43.70 2.49 11.63
CA TRP A 95 42.81 1.45 11.08
C TRP A 95 41.65 1.07 12.01
N ARG A 96 41.89 0.96 13.33
CA ARG A 96 40.85 0.54 14.28
C ARG A 96 39.74 1.58 14.40
N LYS A 97 40.10 2.87 14.46
CA LYS A 97 39.11 3.96 14.46
C LYS A 97 38.31 3.99 13.15
N PHE A 98 38.96 3.81 12.00
CA PHE A 98 38.28 3.70 10.71
C PHE A 98 37.24 2.57 10.72
N GLN A 99 37.63 1.37 11.18
CA GLN A 99 36.71 0.23 11.25
C GLN A 99 35.51 0.51 12.17
N ALA A 100 35.75 1.07 13.36
CA ALA A 100 34.69 1.37 14.31
C ALA A 100 33.64 2.32 13.70
N TRP A 101 34.09 3.44 13.12
CA TRP A 101 33.19 4.40 12.47
C TRP A 101 32.44 3.79 11.29
N MET A 102 33.12 3.01 10.44
CA MET A 102 32.46 2.35 9.30
C MET A 102 31.38 1.36 9.73
N TYR A 103 31.61 0.57 10.78
CA TYR A 103 30.59 -0.33 11.31
C TYR A 103 29.40 0.43 11.91
N ILE A 104 29.64 1.57 12.57
CA ILE A 104 28.57 2.44 13.07
C ILE A 104 27.72 2.94 11.89
N VAL A 105 28.34 3.42 10.81
CA VAL A 105 27.61 3.91 9.62
C VAL A 105 26.77 2.81 8.98
N VAL A 106 27.32 1.61 8.81
CA VAL A 106 26.57 0.48 8.27
C VAL A 106 25.43 0.09 9.22
N ALA A 107 25.63 0.09 10.54
CA ALA A 107 24.57 -0.16 11.51
C ALA A 107 23.44 0.88 11.41
N CYS A 108 23.78 2.17 11.27
CA CYS A 108 22.80 3.24 11.04
C CYS A 108 21.93 2.99 9.80
N SER A 109 22.54 2.52 8.70
CA SER A 109 21.78 2.17 7.49
C SER A 109 20.80 1.01 7.70
N VAL A 110 21.18 0.02 8.51
CA VAL A 110 20.29 -1.10 8.85
C VAL A 110 19.12 -0.61 9.70
N VAL A 111 19.39 0.25 10.70
CA VAL A 111 18.34 0.88 11.52
C VAL A 111 17.35 1.65 10.64
N PHE A 112 17.86 2.47 9.71
CA PHE A 112 17.03 3.21 8.75
C PHE A 112 16.12 2.27 7.95
N MET A 113 16.68 1.20 7.38
CA MET A 113 15.94 0.22 6.58
C MET A 113 14.90 -0.55 7.41
N CYS A 114 15.21 -0.89 8.67
CA CYS A 114 14.25 -1.54 9.57
C CYS A 114 13.06 -0.64 9.89
N ILE A 115 13.30 0.63 10.25
CA ILE A 115 12.23 1.60 10.51
C ILE A 115 11.34 1.74 9.28
N LYS A 116 11.96 1.82 8.09
CA LYS A 116 11.23 1.86 6.82
C LYS A 116 10.44 0.60 6.52
N GLY A 117 11.01 -0.57 6.78
CA GLY A 117 10.33 -1.85 6.62
C GLY A 117 9.07 -1.97 7.48
N VAL A 118 9.14 -1.52 8.74
CA VAL A 118 7.98 -1.50 9.65
C VAL A 118 6.89 -0.57 9.13
N GLU A 119 7.26 0.63 8.68
CA GLU A 119 6.31 1.60 8.13
C GLU A 119 5.62 1.06 6.86
N TYR A 120 6.39 0.48 5.94
CA TYR A 120 5.86 -0.14 4.72
C TYR A 120 4.91 -1.29 5.02
N ASN A 121 5.28 -2.16 5.97
CA ASN A 121 4.43 -3.26 6.37
C ASN A 121 3.09 -2.77 6.94
N SER A 122 3.11 -1.69 7.73
CA SER A 122 1.88 -1.08 8.26
C SER A 122 0.96 -0.61 7.13
N LYS A 123 1.50 0.11 6.14
CA LYS A 123 0.69 0.63 5.02
C LYS A 123 0.20 -0.45 4.07
N LEU A 124 1.03 -1.45 3.77
CA LEU A 124 0.70 -2.49 2.80
C LEU A 124 -0.20 -3.59 3.36
N ASN A 125 -0.13 -3.88 4.66
CA ASN A 125 -0.81 -5.04 5.24
C ASN A 125 -1.85 -4.71 6.32
N LYS A 126 -1.73 -3.58 7.02
CA LYS A 126 -2.61 -3.28 8.17
C LYS A 126 -3.76 -2.35 7.83
N HIS A 127 -3.54 -1.39 6.93
CA HIS A 127 -4.55 -0.38 6.58
C HIS A 127 -5.14 -0.61 5.19
N HIS A 128 -6.46 -0.67 5.16
CA HIS A 128 -7.26 -0.76 3.95
C HIS A 128 -8.17 0.46 3.88
N GLY A 129 -8.36 0.98 2.67
CA GLY A 129 -9.36 1.99 2.38
C GLY A 129 -10.45 1.40 1.49
N ILE A 130 -11.70 1.67 1.85
CA ILE A 130 -12.89 1.40 1.06
C ILE A 130 -13.43 2.74 0.57
N LYS A 131 -13.42 2.95 -0.74
CA LYS A 131 -14.06 4.10 -1.40
C LYS A 131 -15.43 3.68 -1.90
N LEU A 132 -16.46 4.40 -1.49
CA LEU A 132 -17.84 4.20 -1.87
C LEU A 132 -18.18 4.89 -3.20
N MET A 133 -19.37 4.59 -3.75
CA MET A 133 -19.81 5.11 -5.06
C MET A 133 -19.95 6.64 -5.10
N ASP A 134 -20.31 7.27 -3.99
CA ASP A 134 -20.40 8.72 -3.82
C ASP A 134 -19.04 9.40 -3.56
N ASN A 135 -17.95 8.61 -3.61
CA ASN A 135 -16.58 8.96 -3.28
C ASN A 135 -16.27 9.19 -1.79
N SER A 136 -17.20 8.95 -0.87
CA SER A 136 -16.86 8.86 0.55
C SER A 136 -15.89 7.70 0.79
N VAL A 137 -14.97 7.85 1.74
CA VAL A 137 -13.92 6.86 2.02
C VAL A 137 -14.00 6.43 3.48
N MET A 138 -13.83 5.14 3.72
CA MET A 138 -13.65 4.58 5.05
C MET A 138 -12.27 3.94 5.12
N GLU A 139 -11.51 4.27 6.15
CA GLU A 139 -10.22 3.68 6.44
C GLU A 139 -10.30 2.78 7.67
N GLY A 140 -9.55 1.68 7.63
CA GLY A 140 -9.64 0.67 8.67
C GLY A 140 -9.05 -0.66 8.23
N LYS A 141 -9.61 -1.76 8.75
CA LYS A 141 -9.11 -3.11 8.53
C LYS A 141 -10.22 -4.01 8.00
N ILE A 142 -9.95 -4.67 6.87
CA ILE A 142 -10.84 -5.73 6.38
C ILE A 142 -10.62 -6.96 7.26
N LYS A 143 -11.70 -7.54 7.79
CA LYS A 143 -11.61 -8.80 8.52
C LYS A 143 -11.29 -9.94 7.55
N ASP A 144 -10.44 -10.87 7.99
CA ASP A 144 -9.83 -11.84 7.08
C ASP A 144 -10.84 -12.53 6.14
N LYS A 145 -10.53 -12.46 4.83
CA LYS A 145 -11.25 -13.13 3.74
C LYS A 145 -12.73 -12.71 3.56
N THR A 146 -13.16 -11.56 4.08
CA THR A 146 -14.50 -11.00 3.78
C THR A 146 -14.54 -10.22 2.47
N ASP A 147 -13.36 -9.98 1.86
CA ASP A 147 -13.20 -9.40 0.53
C ASP A 147 -13.64 -10.35 -0.61
N GLN A 148 -13.88 -11.62 -0.30
CA GLN A 148 -14.31 -12.66 -1.24
C GLN A 148 -15.83 -12.88 -1.17
N ILE A 149 -16.42 -13.22 -2.31
CA ILE A 149 -17.84 -13.58 -2.42
C ILE A 149 -18.02 -14.95 -1.78
N ARG A 150 -18.89 -15.04 -0.78
CA ARG A 150 -19.17 -16.27 -0.03
C ARG A 150 -20.36 -16.98 -0.65
N PHE A 151 -20.17 -18.25 -0.97
CA PHE A 151 -21.13 -19.04 -1.71
C PHE A 151 -21.14 -20.47 -1.19
N GLU A 152 -22.33 -21.07 -1.07
CA GLU A 152 -22.50 -22.49 -0.80
C GLU A 152 -22.79 -23.19 -2.11
N ALA A 153 -21.80 -23.91 -2.64
CA ALA A 153 -21.88 -24.60 -3.91
C ALA A 153 -22.47 -26.00 -3.74
N THR A 154 -23.29 -26.39 -4.71
CA THR A 154 -23.83 -27.75 -4.86
C THR A 154 -23.39 -28.40 -6.16
N GLU A 155 -23.15 -27.61 -7.20
CA GLU A 155 -22.77 -28.08 -8.52
C GLU A 155 -21.67 -27.18 -9.10
N VAL A 156 -20.70 -27.79 -9.78
CA VAL A 156 -19.64 -27.06 -10.49
C VAL A 156 -19.42 -27.62 -11.87
N SER A 157 -19.61 -26.77 -12.87
CA SER A 157 -19.33 -27.05 -14.28
C SER A 157 -18.04 -26.36 -14.71
N PHE A 158 -17.15 -27.05 -15.43
CA PHE A 158 -15.91 -26.46 -15.95
C PHE A 158 -15.50 -27.06 -17.30
N SER A 159 -14.61 -26.37 -18.02
CA SER A 159 -14.11 -26.84 -19.32
C SER A 159 -12.91 -27.77 -19.16
N LEU A 160 -12.90 -28.88 -19.90
CA LEU A 160 -11.78 -29.82 -20.00
C LEU A 160 -10.71 -29.37 -21.01
N GLN A 161 -10.95 -28.31 -21.78
CA GLN A 161 -9.97 -27.78 -22.75
C GLN A 161 -8.98 -26.80 -22.09
N GLY A 162 -9.40 -26.15 -21.00
CA GLY A 162 -8.69 -25.10 -20.29
C GLY A 162 -7.63 -25.59 -19.30
N GLY A 163 -7.09 -24.68 -18.49
CA GLY A 163 -6.24 -25.01 -17.34
C GLY A 163 -7.03 -25.70 -16.23
N ILE A 164 -6.33 -26.05 -15.14
CA ILE A 164 -7.00 -26.52 -13.92
C ILE A 164 -8.04 -25.47 -13.48
N PRO A 165 -9.30 -25.87 -13.19
CA PRO A 165 -10.35 -24.94 -12.77
C PRO A 165 -9.95 -24.11 -11.54
N ILE A 166 -10.30 -22.82 -11.55
CA ILE A 166 -10.10 -21.88 -10.44
C ILE A 166 -10.82 -22.36 -9.17
N LEU A 167 -11.84 -23.21 -9.32
CA LEU A 167 -12.59 -23.85 -8.22
C LEU A 167 -11.68 -24.34 -7.09
N LEU A 168 -10.59 -25.03 -7.42
CA LEU A 168 -9.69 -25.65 -6.44
C LEU A 168 -9.07 -24.64 -5.48
N GLU A 169 -8.81 -23.42 -5.93
CA GLU A 169 -8.29 -22.34 -5.08
C GLU A 169 -9.40 -21.63 -4.30
N SER A 170 -10.66 -21.77 -4.74
CA SER A 170 -11.81 -21.11 -4.14
C SER A 170 -12.56 -21.96 -3.11
N ILE A 171 -12.31 -23.27 -3.02
CA ILE A 171 -12.90 -24.10 -1.95
C ILE A 171 -12.32 -23.64 -0.60
N ASP A 172 -13.19 -23.35 0.36
CA ASP A 172 -12.80 -22.92 1.70
C ASP A 172 -13.08 -24.02 2.73
N GLY A 173 -12.00 -24.60 3.24
CA GLY A 173 -12.05 -25.70 4.20
C GLY A 173 -11.58 -27.02 3.57
N ASP A 174 -12.14 -28.12 4.05
CA ASP A 174 -11.84 -29.46 3.55
C ASP A 174 -12.42 -29.66 2.15
N PHE A 175 -11.75 -30.49 1.35
CA PHE A 175 -12.20 -30.79 0.00
C PHE A 175 -13.51 -31.60 0.06
N PRO A 176 -14.58 -31.16 -0.61
CA PRO A 176 -15.86 -31.87 -0.59
C PRO A 176 -15.77 -33.17 -1.40
N GLU A 177 -16.63 -34.13 -1.06
CA GLU A 177 -16.85 -35.30 -1.89
C GLU A 177 -17.67 -34.90 -3.12
N LEU A 178 -17.06 -34.98 -4.29
CA LEU A 178 -17.64 -34.53 -5.55
C LEU A 178 -17.89 -35.73 -6.47
N THR A 179 -19.12 -35.89 -6.91
CA THR A 179 -19.52 -36.94 -7.84
C THR A 179 -19.62 -36.37 -9.24
N LEU A 180 -19.01 -37.05 -10.22
CA LEU A 180 -19.12 -36.69 -11.62
C LEU A 180 -20.52 -37.01 -12.13
N GLN A 181 -21.18 -36.02 -12.72
CA GLN A 181 -22.43 -36.23 -13.41
C GLN A 181 -22.13 -36.84 -14.79
N VAL A 182 -22.46 -38.12 -14.96
CA VAL A 182 -22.24 -38.86 -16.21
C VAL A 182 -23.56 -39.05 -16.96
N GLU A 183 -23.50 -39.19 -18.28
CA GLU A 183 -24.67 -39.54 -19.10
C GLU A 183 -25.15 -40.97 -18.79
N GLU A 184 -26.43 -41.25 -19.05
CA GLU A 184 -27.13 -42.50 -18.67
C GLU A 184 -26.34 -43.78 -19.08
N GLY A 185 -25.73 -44.46 -18.10
CA GLY A 185 -25.10 -45.79 -18.29
C GLY A 185 -23.65 -45.96 -17.82
N ASP A 186 -22.96 -44.88 -17.43
CA ASP A 186 -21.57 -44.93 -16.95
C ASP A 186 -21.45 -45.00 -15.42
N GLU A 187 -20.31 -45.48 -14.90
CA GLU A 187 -20.02 -45.56 -13.46
C GLU A 187 -19.85 -44.16 -12.85
N GLU A 188 -20.50 -43.92 -11.70
CA GLU A 188 -20.30 -42.69 -10.93
C GLU A 188 -18.87 -42.64 -10.39
N ILE A 189 -18.13 -41.60 -10.77
CA ILE A 189 -16.79 -41.34 -10.27
C ILE A 189 -16.90 -40.35 -9.11
N THR A 190 -16.54 -40.80 -7.92
CA THR A 190 -16.46 -39.96 -6.72
C THR A 190 -15.03 -39.50 -6.49
N ILE A 191 -14.86 -38.20 -6.23
CA ILE A 191 -13.57 -37.55 -6.00
C ILE A 191 -13.58 -36.99 -4.58
N ALA A 192 -12.69 -37.50 -3.73
CA ALA A 192 -12.65 -37.15 -2.31
C ALA A 192 -11.48 -36.23 -1.93
N SER A 193 -10.57 -35.93 -2.86
CA SER A 193 -9.44 -35.04 -2.57
C SER A 193 -9.02 -34.16 -3.74
N ALA A 194 -8.36 -33.04 -3.42
CA ALA A 194 -7.80 -32.13 -4.42
C ALA A 194 -6.70 -32.76 -5.28
N SER A 195 -5.99 -33.78 -4.78
CA SER A 195 -4.99 -34.52 -5.56
C SER A 195 -5.67 -35.43 -6.57
N GLU A 196 -6.66 -36.20 -6.10
CA GLU A 196 -7.45 -37.09 -6.93
C GLU A 196 -8.20 -36.33 -8.03
N PHE A 197 -8.75 -35.15 -7.71
CA PHE A 197 -9.34 -34.25 -8.69
C PHE A 197 -8.33 -33.86 -9.78
N LYS A 198 -7.09 -33.51 -9.40
CA LYS A 198 -6.07 -33.09 -10.37
C LYS A 198 -5.66 -34.24 -11.28
N ASP A 199 -5.44 -35.42 -10.71
CA ASP A 199 -5.05 -36.61 -11.46
C ASP A 199 -6.15 -36.98 -12.46
N TRP A 200 -7.40 -37.08 -11.98
CA TRP A 200 -8.57 -37.29 -12.83
C TRP A 200 -8.71 -36.19 -13.90
N PHE A 201 -8.57 -34.92 -13.56
CA PHE A 201 -8.73 -33.80 -14.50
C PHE A 201 -7.72 -33.87 -15.65
N PHE A 202 -6.46 -34.19 -15.35
CA PHE A 202 -5.43 -34.33 -16.39
C PHE A 202 -5.68 -35.52 -17.30
N ASP A 203 -6.16 -36.64 -16.76
CA ASP A 203 -6.51 -37.82 -17.54
C ASP A 203 -7.73 -37.58 -18.41
N ALA A 204 -8.81 -37.04 -17.84
CA ALA A 204 -10.03 -36.65 -18.57
C ALA A 204 -9.70 -35.66 -19.70
N ARG A 205 -8.91 -34.62 -19.40
CA ARG A 205 -8.44 -33.66 -20.41
C ARG A 205 -7.67 -34.33 -21.55
N ARG A 206 -6.78 -35.28 -21.23
CA ARG A 206 -6.01 -36.01 -22.25
C ARG A 206 -6.91 -36.89 -23.12
N GLN A 207 -7.92 -37.52 -22.54
CA GLN A 207 -8.92 -38.32 -23.25
C GLN A 207 -9.76 -37.44 -24.17
N THR A 208 -10.39 -36.38 -23.65
CA THR A 208 -11.18 -35.42 -24.45
C THR A 208 -10.37 -34.83 -25.61
N ALA A 209 -9.09 -34.52 -25.40
CA ALA A 209 -8.23 -34.02 -26.47
C ALA A 209 -7.98 -35.05 -27.58
N ARG A 210 -7.85 -36.34 -27.24
CA ARG A 210 -7.72 -37.42 -28.23
C ARG A 210 -9.02 -37.61 -28.99
N ASP A 211 -10.14 -37.68 -28.29
CA ASP A 211 -11.47 -37.89 -28.88
C ASP A 211 -11.82 -36.74 -29.83
N LEU A 212 -11.53 -35.49 -29.44
CA LEU A 212 -11.70 -34.32 -30.32
C LEU A 212 -10.83 -34.40 -31.57
N VAL A 213 -9.61 -34.93 -31.49
CA VAL A 213 -8.73 -35.10 -32.66
C VAL A 213 -9.29 -36.16 -33.60
N GLU A 214 -9.70 -37.30 -33.05
CA GLU A 214 -10.29 -38.40 -33.82
C GLU A 214 -11.60 -37.98 -34.49
N GLU A 215 -12.47 -37.30 -33.76
CA GLU A 215 -13.76 -36.87 -34.28
C GLU A 215 -13.62 -35.71 -35.29
N ARG A 216 -12.68 -34.78 -35.08
CA ARG A 216 -12.34 -33.77 -36.11
C ARG A 216 -11.70 -34.38 -37.35
N LYS A 217 -10.99 -35.51 -37.22
CA LYS A 217 -10.44 -36.25 -38.37
C LYS A 217 -11.56 -36.95 -39.14
N ARG A 218 -12.50 -37.59 -38.42
CA ARG A 218 -13.73 -38.18 -38.99
C ARG A 218 -14.53 -37.12 -39.75
N TYR A 219 -14.87 -36.01 -39.11
CA TYR A 219 -15.62 -34.90 -39.70
C TYR A 219 -14.96 -34.34 -40.97
N ARG A 220 -13.63 -34.15 -40.95
CA ARG A 220 -12.86 -33.71 -42.13
C ARG A 220 -12.87 -34.75 -43.26
N GLY A 221 -12.85 -36.04 -42.92
CA GLY A 221 -13.00 -37.14 -43.88
C GLY A 221 -14.37 -37.11 -44.56
N GLU A 222 -15.45 -36.93 -43.80
CA GLU A 222 -16.82 -36.86 -44.34
C GLU A 222 -17.02 -35.69 -45.30
N ILE A 223 -16.42 -34.53 -45.01
CA ILE A 223 -16.42 -33.37 -45.91
C ILE A 223 -15.63 -33.68 -47.19
N ALA A 224 -14.46 -34.32 -47.07
CA ALA A 224 -13.64 -34.66 -48.23
C ALA A 224 -14.31 -35.72 -49.14
N GLU A 225 -15.15 -36.59 -48.57
CA GLU A 225 -15.97 -37.57 -49.28
C GLU A 225 -17.22 -36.97 -49.94
N GLY A 226 -17.49 -35.67 -49.73
CA GLY A 226 -18.61 -34.98 -50.37
C GLY A 226 -19.98 -35.25 -49.75
N LYS A 227 -20.05 -35.68 -48.48
CA LYS A 227 -21.33 -35.80 -47.76
C LYS A 227 -21.98 -34.41 -47.62
N GLU A 228 -23.21 -34.27 -48.12
CA GLU A 228 -23.97 -33.00 -48.07
C GLU A 228 -24.30 -32.54 -46.65
N ALA A 229 -24.36 -33.46 -45.68
CA ALA A 229 -24.58 -33.18 -44.26
C ALA A 229 -23.66 -34.06 -43.38
N PRO A 230 -22.40 -33.64 -43.12
CA PRO A 230 -21.51 -34.37 -42.24
C PRO A 230 -22.04 -34.34 -40.80
N THR A 231 -21.85 -35.44 -40.08
CA THR A 231 -22.34 -35.56 -38.71
C THR A 231 -21.50 -34.67 -37.77
N PRO A 232 -22.12 -33.77 -36.99
CA PRO A 232 -21.39 -32.85 -36.11
C PRO A 232 -20.46 -33.57 -35.13
N VAL A 233 -19.44 -32.87 -34.66
CA VAL A 233 -18.56 -33.34 -33.57
C VAL A 233 -19.35 -33.28 -32.26
N THR A 234 -19.49 -34.41 -31.55
CA THR A 234 -20.30 -34.52 -30.33
C THR A 234 -19.50 -34.77 -29.04
N VAL A 235 -18.17 -34.73 -29.07
CA VAL A 235 -17.36 -34.86 -27.82
C VAL A 235 -17.77 -33.80 -26.78
N SER A 236 -18.13 -34.24 -25.58
CA SER A 236 -18.33 -33.34 -24.43
C SER A 236 -17.01 -32.72 -24.01
N THR A 237 -16.98 -31.38 -23.94
CA THR A 237 -15.76 -30.60 -23.61
C THR A 237 -15.82 -29.96 -22.23
N SER A 238 -16.85 -30.30 -21.47
CA SER A 238 -17.10 -29.81 -20.11
C SER A 238 -17.48 -30.98 -19.21
N ALA A 239 -17.14 -30.85 -17.94
CA ALA A 239 -17.55 -31.79 -16.90
C ALA A 239 -18.30 -31.04 -15.81
N THR A 240 -19.28 -31.71 -15.22
CA THR A 240 -20.09 -31.21 -14.12
C THR A 240 -19.92 -32.12 -12.92
N LEU A 241 -19.51 -31.53 -11.80
CA LEU A 241 -19.39 -32.20 -10.51
C LEU A 241 -20.52 -31.75 -9.60
N VAL A 242 -21.16 -32.70 -8.92
CA VAL A 242 -22.24 -32.46 -7.96
C VAL A 242 -21.79 -32.94 -6.58
N SER A 243 -22.21 -32.22 -5.54
CA SER A 243 -22.00 -32.61 -4.15
C SER A 243 -23.35 -32.83 -3.47
N ASP A 244 -23.50 -33.93 -2.74
CA ASP A 244 -24.69 -34.20 -1.93
C ASP A 244 -24.83 -33.21 -0.77
N ASN A 245 -23.70 -32.73 -0.24
CA ASN A 245 -23.65 -31.74 0.82
C ASN A 245 -23.13 -30.40 0.26
N PRO A 246 -23.84 -29.28 0.50
CA PRO A 246 -23.33 -27.96 0.11
C PRO A 246 -21.97 -27.68 0.73
N PHE A 247 -21.03 -27.16 -0.06
CA PHE A 247 -19.68 -26.84 0.38
C PHE A 247 -19.35 -25.37 0.16
N LYS A 248 -18.45 -24.83 0.98
CA LYS A 248 -18.14 -23.40 0.97
C LYS A 248 -17.15 -23.07 -0.13
N VAL A 249 -17.54 -22.13 -0.98
CA VAL A 249 -16.72 -21.53 -2.02
C VAL A 249 -16.55 -20.05 -1.72
N ARG A 250 -15.31 -19.58 -1.74
CA ARG A 250 -14.95 -18.17 -1.67
C ARG A 250 -14.39 -17.72 -2.99
N GLY A 251 -15.21 -17.01 -3.74
CA GLY A 251 -14.88 -16.49 -5.05
C GLY A 251 -14.10 -15.18 -4.95
N ASN A 252 -12.89 -15.12 -5.50
CA ASN A 252 -12.17 -13.86 -5.64
C ASN A 252 -12.84 -13.01 -6.75
N PRO A 253 -13.34 -11.79 -6.44
CA PRO A 253 -14.03 -10.94 -7.41
C PRO A 253 -13.22 -10.67 -8.68
N ARG A 254 -11.88 -10.61 -8.59
CA ARG A 254 -11.01 -10.38 -9.76
C ARG A 254 -11.05 -11.54 -10.75
N LYS A 255 -11.35 -12.75 -10.27
CA LYS A 255 -11.44 -13.98 -11.06
C LYS A 255 -12.86 -14.30 -11.49
N ILE A 256 -13.85 -13.53 -11.03
CA ILE A 256 -15.27 -13.67 -11.38
C ILE A 256 -15.61 -12.72 -12.53
N VAL A 257 -16.45 -13.20 -13.45
CA VAL A 257 -17.03 -12.42 -14.55
C VAL A 257 -18.36 -11.83 -14.11
N ALA A 258 -19.22 -12.65 -13.52
CA ALA A 258 -20.52 -12.26 -12.99
C ALA A 258 -21.00 -13.28 -11.96
N HIS A 259 -21.83 -12.85 -11.02
CA HIS A 259 -22.53 -13.69 -10.07
C HIS A 259 -24.00 -13.27 -9.92
N THR A 260 -24.84 -14.22 -9.52
CA THR A 260 -26.23 -14.04 -9.12
C THR A 260 -26.43 -14.73 -7.77
N ASP A 261 -27.65 -14.67 -7.23
CA ASP A 261 -27.98 -15.35 -5.97
C ASP A 261 -27.74 -16.87 -6.03
N ASP A 262 -27.82 -17.46 -7.22
CA ASP A 262 -27.73 -18.91 -7.42
C ASP A 262 -26.49 -19.37 -8.22
N THR A 263 -25.71 -18.46 -8.81
CA THR A 263 -24.57 -18.84 -9.67
C THR A 263 -23.38 -17.89 -9.57
N ILE A 264 -22.17 -18.44 -9.72
CA ILE A 264 -20.92 -17.70 -9.90
C ILE A 264 -20.24 -18.17 -11.20
N ASN A 265 -19.93 -17.22 -12.08
CA ASN A 265 -19.19 -17.49 -13.31
C ASN A 265 -17.76 -16.94 -13.20
N PHE A 266 -16.78 -17.83 -13.26
CA PHE A 266 -15.36 -17.50 -13.23
C PHE A 266 -14.81 -17.22 -14.64
N ARG A 267 -13.69 -16.50 -14.70
CA ARG A 267 -13.02 -16.07 -15.94
C ARG A 267 -12.43 -17.21 -16.77
N ASP A 268 -12.17 -18.36 -16.15
CA ASP A 268 -11.71 -19.58 -16.82
C ASP A 268 -12.86 -20.38 -17.47
N GLY A 269 -14.10 -19.90 -17.33
CA GLY A 269 -15.31 -20.59 -17.80
C GLY A 269 -15.89 -21.56 -16.77
N THR A 270 -15.33 -21.64 -15.57
CA THR A 270 -15.91 -22.43 -14.48
C THR A 270 -17.20 -21.76 -13.99
N LYS A 271 -18.30 -22.50 -13.92
CA LYS A 271 -19.58 -22.06 -13.39
C LYS A 271 -19.89 -22.86 -12.13
N VAL A 272 -20.12 -22.16 -11.03
CA VAL A 272 -20.52 -22.75 -9.75
C VAL A 272 -22.00 -22.40 -9.52
N THR A 273 -22.81 -23.40 -9.23
CA THR A 273 -24.24 -23.25 -8.91
C THR A 273 -24.46 -23.63 -7.45
N GLY A 274 -25.38 -22.94 -6.78
CA GLY A 274 -25.64 -23.12 -5.35
C GLY A 274 -26.37 -21.91 -4.78
N LYS A 275 -25.98 -21.44 -3.59
CA LYS A 275 -26.62 -20.32 -2.90
C LYS A 275 -25.61 -19.28 -2.44
N LEU A 276 -25.87 -18.01 -2.73
CA LEU A 276 -25.10 -16.89 -2.23
C LEU A 276 -25.31 -16.74 -0.72
N THR A 277 -24.22 -16.78 0.05
CA THR A 277 -24.25 -16.64 1.51
C THR A 277 -23.74 -15.30 2.00
N GLY A 278 -22.98 -14.56 1.18
CA GLY A 278 -22.62 -13.19 1.50
C GLY A 278 -21.80 -12.51 0.40
N ASP A 279 -22.25 -11.34 -0.02
CA ASP A 279 -21.52 -10.41 -0.89
C ASP A 279 -21.16 -9.11 -0.17
N ASP A 280 -21.14 -9.15 1.15
CA ASP A 280 -20.78 -8.03 2.01
C ASP A 280 -19.34 -8.15 2.51
N VAL A 281 -18.69 -7.00 2.63
CA VAL A 281 -17.35 -6.87 3.20
C VAL A 281 -17.47 -6.44 4.65
N VAL A 282 -17.07 -7.31 5.56
CA VAL A 282 -16.96 -6.95 6.99
C VAL A 282 -15.70 -6.14 7.18
N PHE A 283 -15.89 -4.89 7.58
CA PHE A 283 -14.85 -3.88 7.70
C PHE A 283 -14.86 -3.27 9.09
N GLU A 284 -13.70 -3.27 9.72
CA GLU A 284 -13.44 -2.59 10.98
C GLU A 284 -13.10 -1.14 10.65
N VAL A 285 -14.05 -0.22 10.83
CA VAL A 285 -13.86 1.19 10.49
C VAL A 285 -13.11 1.89 11.61
N HIS A 286 -12.00 2.55 11.27
CA HIS A 286 -11.23 3.38 12.20
C HIS A 286 -11.47 4.87 11.97
N GLU A 287 -11.65 5.25 10.70
CA GLU A 287 -11.68 6.64 10.27
C GLU A 287 -12.56 6.76 9.00
N VAL A 288 -13.30 7.86 8.89
CA VAL A 288 -14.18 8.15 7.74
C VAL A 288 -13.73 9.47 7.12
N ASP A 289 -13.47 9.49 5.82
CA ASP A 289 -13.04 10.67 5.08
C ASP A 289 -14.12 11.10 4.04
N LEU A 290 -14.59 12.34 4.19
CA LEU A 290 -15.63 12.98 3.37
C LEU A 290 -15.07 14.08 2.45
N GLN A 291 -13.75 14.24 2.32
CA GLN A 291 -13.14 15.31 1.52
C GLN A 291 -13.49 15.23 0.02
N LEU A 292 -13.84 14.03 -0.44
CA LEU A 292 -14.23 13.74 -1.82
C LEU A 292 -15.73 13.90 -2.08
N VAL A 293 -16.51 14.20 -1.05
CA VAL A 293 -17.94 14.45 -1.15
C VAL A 293 -18.18 15.96 -1.07
N LEU A 294 -18.91 16.49 -2.05
CA LEU A 294 -19.25 17.91 -2.08
C LEU A 294 -19.97 18.33 -0.78
N PRO A 295 -19.66 19.52 -0.19
CA PRO A 295 -20.21 19.93 1.10
C PRO A 295 -21.74 19.82 1.22
N GLN A 296 -22.47 20.20 0.16
CA GLN A 296 -23.93 20.09 0.10
C GLN A 296 -24.46 18.66 0.17
N ASN A 297 -23.65 17.66 -0.20
CA ASN A 297 -24.01 16.25 -0.23
C ASN A 297 -23.45 15.48 0.97
N GLN A 298 -22.59 16.08 1.80
CA GLN A 298 -21.93 15.38 2.92
C GLN A 298 -22.93 14.80 3.93
N ARG A 299 -24.07 15.46 4.15
CA ARG A 299 -25.13 14.99 5.08
C ARG A 299 -25.85 13.75 4.59
N ASP A 300 -25.93 13.58 3.28
CA ASP A 300 -26.63 12.48 2.61
C ASP A 300 -25.64 11.49 1.98
N ALA A 301 -24.37 11.56 2.41
CA ALA A 301 -23.32 10.66 1.95
C ALA A 301 -23.62 9.20 2.29
N LEU A 302 -23.26 8.30 1.37
CA LEU A 302 -23.50 6.86 1.46
C LEU A 302 -22.83 6.24 2.69
N VAL A 303 -21.75 6.86 3.18
CA VAL A 303 -21.05 6.41 4.38
C VAL A 303 -21.94 6.41 5.62
N TRP A 304 -22.88 7.36 5.73
CA TRP A 304 -23.80 7.42 6.86
C TRP A 304 -24.86 6.33 6.81
N GLU A 305 -25.28 5.93 5.60
CA GLU A 305 -26.17 4.79 5.41
C GLU A 305 -25.47 3.46 5.71
N VAL A 306 -24.15 3.38 5.47
CA VAL A 306 -23.35 2.17 5.73
C VAL A 306 -22.98 2.04 7.21
N ILE A 307 -22.62 3.13 7.87
CA ILE A 307 -22.25 3.12 9.29
C ILE A 307 -23.49 2.96 10.18
N ASP A 308 -24.62 3.55 9.78
CA ASP A 308 -25.89 3.54 10.53
C ASP A 308 -25.75 4.06 11.98
N ASP A 309 -24.89 5.05 12.19
CA ASP A 309 -24.68 5.73 13.48
C ASP A 309 -25.11 7.20 13.40
N GLU A 310 -26.35 7.46 13.80
CA GLU A 310 -26.92 8.81 13.85
C GLU A 310 -26.27 9.70 14.92
N GLN A 311 -25.67 9.14 15.97
CA GLN A 311 -24.98 9.92 16.98
C GLN A 311 -23.64 10.43 16.43
N ALA A 312 -22.84 9.54 15.85
CA ALA A 312 -21.58 9.91 15.22
C ALA A 312 -21.79 10.94 14.09
N LYS A 313 -22.86 10.79 13.30
CA LYS A 313 -23.26 11.78 12.29
C LYS A 313 -23.55 13.15 12.89
N LYS A 314 -24.33 13.20 13.98
CA LYS A 314 -24.67 14.47 14.66
C LYS A 314 -23.46 15.15 15.26
N GLU A 315 -22.58 14.39 15.91
CA GLU A 315 -21.33 14.87 16.50
C GLU A 315 -20.44 15.49 15.42
N PHE A 316 -20.20 14.77 14.31
CA PHE A 316 -19.43 15.25 13.17
C PHE A 316 -19.92 16.61 12.63
N PHE A 317 -21.23 16.74 12.35
CA PHE A 317 -21.78 18.00 11.84
C PHE A 317 -21.90 19.10 12.91
N ALA A 318 -21.93 18.75 14.20
CA ALA A 318 -21.85 19.72 15.28
C ALA A 318 -20.45 20.34 15.37
N GLU A 319 -19.41 19.51 15.31
CA GLU A 319 -18.03 19.98 15.30
C GLU A 319 -17.72 20.78 14.03
N GLN A 320 -18.14 20.31 12.84
CA GLN A 320 -17.94 21.04 11.58
C GLN A 320 -18.57 22.44 11.62
N ARG A 321 -19.76 22.57 12.24
CA ARG A 321 -20.40 23.88 12.48
C ARG A 321 -19.60 24.75 13.43
N LYS A 322 -19.07 24.19 14.52
CA LYS A 322 -18.26 24.94 15.47
C LYS A 322 -17.04 25.57 14.80
N VAL A 323 -16.32 24.79 13.98
CA VAL A 323 -15.16 25.32 13.23
C VAL A 323 -15.58 26.36 12.20
N TYR A 324 -16.71 26.17 11.52
CA TYR A 324 -17.26 27.18 10.63
C TYR A 324 -17.58 28.49 11.36
N GLU A 325 -18.18 28.42 12.54
CA GLU A 325 -18.49 29.58 13.37
C GLU A 325 -17.22 30.30 13.86
N GLU A 326 -16.20 29.56 14.30
CA GLU A 326 -14.91 30.12 14.70
C GLU A 326 -14.20 30.85 13.55
N ILE A 327 -14.18 30.24 12.36
CA ILE A 327 -13.61 30.89 11.16
C ILE A 327 -14.42 32.11 10.79
N LYS A 328 -15.74 32.02 10.80
CA LYS A 328 -16.61 33.15 10.51
C LYS A 328 -16.35 34.31 11.46
N GLU A 329 -16.24 34.05 12.76
CA GLU A 329 -15.93 35.08 13.75
C GLU A 329 -14.56 35.74 13.48
N TYR A 330 -13.55 34.95 13.09
CA TYR A 330 -12.24 35.47 12.70
C TYR A 330 -12.30 36.44 11.51
N TYR A 331 -13.06 36.09 10.46
CA TYR A 331 -13.22 36.92 9.26
C TYR A 331 -14.10 38.16 9.53
N ASP A 332 -15.18 37.98 10.28
CA ASP A 332 -16.10 39.06 10.68
C ASP A 332 -15.35 40.13 11.51
N LYS A 333 -14.46 39.72 12.43
CA LYS A 333 -13.60 40.65 13.21
C LYS A 333 -12.67 41.50 12.35
N ARG A 334 -12.29 40.99 11.18
CA ARG A 334 -11.39 41.68 10.23
C ARG A 334 -12.16 42.46 9.14
N GLY A 335 -13.49 42.36 9.12
CA GLY A 335 -14.31 42.92 8.04
C GLY A 335 -14.04 42.26 6.68
N GLU A 336 -13.50 41.04 6.68
CA GLU A 336 -13.16 40.28 5.49
C GLU A 336 -14.24 39.21 5.22
N VAL A 337 -14.40 38.78 3.96
CA VAL A 337 -15.30 37.69 3.60
C VAL A 337 -14.51 36.38 3.56
N ILE A 338 -15.08 35.30 4.09
CA ILE A 338 -14.47 33.96 4.04
C ILE A 338 -14.19 33.61 2.57
N PRO A 339 -12.92 33.31 2.20
CA PRO A 339 -12.58 32.92 0.84
C PRO A 339 -13.41 31.71 0.39
N GLU A 340 -13.92 31.75 -0.84
CA GLU A 340 -14.76 30.67 -1.35
C GLU A 340 -14.05 29.31 -1.36
N LYS A 341 -12.72 29.31 -1.53
CA LYS A 341 -11.87 28.10 -1.41
C LYS A 341 -11.86 27.48 -0.01
N MET A 342 -12.07 28.26 1.05
CA MET A 342 -12.22 27.75 2.43
C MET A 342 -13.58 27.12 2.66
N LEU A 343 -14.61 27.59 1.94
CA LEU A 343 -15.97 27.07 2.00
C LEU A 343 -16.14 25.81 1.15
N ARG A 344 -15.39 25.72 0.03
CA ARG A 344 -15.39 24.60 -0.91
C ARG A 344 -14.31 23.55 -0.63
N GLY A 345 -13.31 23.86 0.20
CA GLY A 345 -12.09 23.07 0.33
C GLY A 345 -11.63 22.82 1.77
N HIS A 346 -10.63 21.94 1.84
CA HIS A 346 -9.88 21.32 2.95
C HIS A 346 -9.63 22.04 4.30
N MET A 347 -10.06 23.29 4.51
CA MET A 347 -9.66 24.08 5.70
C MET A 347 -10.67 24.08 6.86
N LEU A 348 -11.91 23.60 6.66
CA LEU A 348 -12.87 23.32 7.72
C LEU A 348 -12.59 21.93 8.29
N ASN A 349 -11.49 21.80 9.04
CA ASN A 349 -10.96 20.54 9.53
C ASN A 349 -11.82 19.88 10.61
N LEU A 350 -12.84 19.14 10.17
CA LEU A 350 -13.33 17.94 10.83
C LEU A 350 -13.73 16.97 9.75
N HIS A 351 -12.78 16.12 9.38
CA HIS A 351 -12.91 15.23 8.23
C HIS A 351 -12.84 13.76 8.65
N TYR A 352 -12.81 13.48 9.94
CA TYR A 352 -12.56 12.15 10.48
C TYR A 352 -13.51 11.85 11.61
N VAL A 353 -14.38 10.86 11.38
CA VAL A 353 -15.14 10.23 12.46
C VAL A 353 -14.34 9.06 12.97
N HIS A 354 -13.93 9.10 14.23
CA HIS A 354 -13.39 7.92 14.90
C HIS A 354 -14.56 7.12 15.48
N LEU A 355 -14.79 5.93 14.94
CA LEU A 355 -15.82 5.02 15.45
C LEU A 355 -15.21 4.15 16.56
N GLY A 356 -15.50 4.48 17.81
CA GLY A 356 -15.14 3.74 19.02
C GLY A 356 -15.83 4.35 20.24
N HIS A 357 -16.59 3.54 20.99
CA HIS A 357 -17.64 4.05 21.89
C HIS A 357 -17.14 4.81 23.12
N SER A 358 -18.04 5.68 23.58
CA SER A 358 -18.03 6.42 24.83
C SER A 358 -17.98 5.53 26.06
N ASP A 359 -17.10 5.87 27.00
CA ASP A 359 -17.38 5.63 28.41
C ASP A 359 -17.84 6.94 29.03
N GLY A 360 -19.13 6.99 29.34
CA GLY A 360 -19.69 8.00 30.22
C GLY A 360 -19.07 7.85 31.60
N HIS A 361 -18.13 8.72 31.93
CA HIS A 361 -17.86 9.09 33.31
C HIS A 361 -18.24 10.55 33.53
N HIS A 362 -19.45 10.72 34.06
CA HIS A 362 -19.74 11.81 34.98
C HIS A 362 -18.67 11.79 36.09
N GLY A 363 -17.80 12.79 36.09
CA GLY A 363 -16.90 13.13 37.19
C GLY A 363 -17.10 14.61 37.51
N ASP A 364 -17.96 14.83 38.50
CA ASP A 364 -18.16 16.10 39.18
C ASP A 364 -16.96 16.36 40.10
N ASP A 365 -16.06 17.25 39.70
CA ASP A 365 -14.95 17.69 40.53
C ASP A 365 -14.78 19.21 40.38
N GLY A 366 -15.46 19.94 41.26
CA GLY A 366 -15.39 21.38 41.35
C GLY A 366 -14.07 21.93 41.93
N TYR A 367 -14.07 23.27 41.98
CA TYR A 367 -13.17 24.18 42.69
C TYR A 367 -11.82 24.58 42.07
N GLY A 368 -11.70 25.89 41.80
CA GLY A 368 -10.49 26.64 42.18
C GLY A 368 -10.10 27.79 41.27
N ASP A 369 -10.74 28.95 41.44
CA ASP A 369 -10.24 30.25 41.00
C ASP A 369 -8.76 30.47 41.37
N LYS A 370 -7.96 30.96 40.42
CA LYS A 370 -6.91 31.97 40.69
C LYS A 370 -6.74 32.90 39.49
N GLU A 371 -7.15 34.14 39.73
CA GLU A 371 -6.74 35.34 39.00
C GLU A 371 -5.21 35.45 38.93
N HIS A 372 -4.70 35.88 37.76
CA HIS A 372 -3.50 36.69 37.69
C HIS A 372 -3.55 37.56 36.42
N ASP A 373 -3.73 38.86 36.65
CA ASP A 373 -3.59 39.92 35.66
C ASP A 373 -2.15 40.03 35.14
N GLY A 374 -2.02 40.46 33.88
CA GLY A 374 -0.74 40.86 33.28
C GLY A 374 -0.82 40.99 31.77
N GLU A 375 -0.95 42.23 31.30
CA GLU A 375 -0.86 42.68 29.90
C GLU A 375 0.36 42.11 29.17
N HIS A 376 0.18 41.72 27.90
CA HIS A 376 1.05 42.06 26.76
C HIS A 376 0.41 41.55 25.45
N GLU A 377 -0.04 42.49 24.62
CA GLU A 377 -0.18 42.34 23.18
C GLU A 377 1.20 42.02 22.57
N ASP A 378 1.29 40.95 21.79
CA ASP A 378 1.94 40.91 20.46
C ASP A 378 2.00 39.47 19.92
N ASP A 379 1.53 39.31 18.67
CA ASP A 379 1.76 38.22 17.72
C ASP A 379 1.63 36.76 18.18
N LYS A 380 0.41 36.22 18.07
CA LYS A 380 0.19 34.77 17.88
C LYS A 380 -0.87 34.48 16.82
N VAL A 381 -0.55 34.79 15.57
CA VAL A 381 -1.23 34.19 14.39
C VAL A 381 -0.30 33.17 13.75
N HIS A 382 0.07 32.15 14.51
CA HIS A 382 0.51 30.85 14.00
C HIS A 382 0.16 29.81 15.05
N ARG A 383 -1.05 29.26 14.97
CA ARG A 383 -1.36 28.00 15.65
C ARG A 383 -1.84 27.00 14.63
N SER A 384 -0.85 26.29 14.09
CA SER A 384 -1.01 24.89 13.72
C SER A 384 -1.59 24.14 14.91
N GLU A 385 -2.48 23.19 14.62
CA GLU A 385 -2.90 22.13 15.54
C GLU A 385 -3.84 22.58 16.68
N SER A 386 -5.15 22.38 16.46
CA SER A 386 -5.92 21.65 17.45
C SER A 386 -5.32 20.24 17.57
N LYS A 387 -4.37 20.11 18.49
CA LYS A 387 -3.86 18.83 18.94
C LYS A 387 -5.03 18.01 19.51
N PRO A 388 -5.22 16.73 19.13
CA PRO A 388 -5.44 15.75 20.18
C PRO A 388 -4.14 15.70 20.98
N SER A 389 -4.23 15.99 22.26
CA SER A 389 -3.12 15.89 23.20
C SER A 389 -2.30 14.63 22.94
N ALA A 390 -0.98 14.80 22.80
CA ALA A 390 0.00 13.72 22.90
C ALA A 390 0.10 13.23 24.36
N LYS A 391 -0.95 12.56 24.79
CA LYS A 391 -1.12 11.60 25.89
C LYS A 391 -2.34 10.81 25.41
N ASP A 392 -2.19 9.71 24.68
CA ASP A 392 -1.87 8.42 25.29
C ASP A 392 -0.97 7.58 24.38
N ALA A 393 0.28 7.45 24.80
CA ALA A 393 1.14 6.36 24.38
C ALA A 393 0.82 5.14 25.26
N ASP A 394 -0.37 4.56 25.10
CA ASP A 394 -0.68 3.27 25.71
C ASP A 394 -0.74 2.20 24.63
N LEU A 395 0.37 1.44 24.60
CA LEU A 395 0.44 0.10 24.08
C LEU A 395 -0.64 -0.77 24.75
N HIS A 396 -1.29 -1.62 23.96
CA HIS A 396 -2.16 -2.72 24.40
C HIS A 396 -3.47 -2.30 25.09
N SER A 397 -4.38 -1.72 24.32
CA SER A 397 -5.81 -1.97 24.54
C SER A 397 -6.43 -2.48 23.25
N SER A 398 -7.05 -3.65 23.34
CA SER A 398 -7.94 -4.22 22.33
C SER A 398 -9.15 -3.29 22.19
N LYS A 399 -9.00 -2.19 21.45
CA LYS A 399 -10.11 -1.30 21.11
C LYS A 399 -10.97 -2.05 20.08
N ASP A 400 -12.12 -2.56 20.51
CA ASP A 400 -13.12 -3.14 19.62
C ASP A 400 -13.75 -2.01 18.80
N TYR A 401 -13.17 -1.74 17.64
CA TYR A 401 -13.76 -0.86 16.64
C TYR A 401 -15.03 -1.49 16.07
N GLY A 402 -16.03 -0.67 15.73
CA GLY A 402 -17.30 -1.15 15.17
C GLY A 402 -17.07 -1.95 13.88
N LEU A 403 -17.43 -3.23 13.89
CA LEU A 403 -17.45 -4.06 12.70
C LEU A 403 -18.71 -3.72 11.89
N ILE A 404 -18.52 -3.16 10.70
CA ILE A 404 -19.61 -2.80 9.80
C ILE A 404 -19.59 -3.75 8.60
N SER A 405 -20.79 -4.19 8.19
CA SER A 405 -20.98 -4.96 6.97
C SER A 405 -21.28 -3.98 5.83
N VAL A 406 -20.35 -3.87 4.87
CA VAL A 406 -20.47 -2.97 3.73
C VAL A 406 -20.94 -3.76 2.51
N PRO A 407 -22.14 -3.46 1.96
CA PRO A 407 -22.60 -4.08 0.71
C PRO A 407 -21.64 -3.77 -0.44
N ARG A 408 -21.26 -4.79 -1.24
CA ARG A 408 -20.26 -4.62 -2.30
C ARG A 408 -20.73 -3.76 -3.47
N ASP A 409 -22.02 -3.70 -3.74
CA ASP A 409 -22.64 -2.82 -4.73
C ASP A 409 -22.37 -1.33 -4.43
N LYS A 410 -22.19 -0.99 -3.15
CA LYS A 410 -21.85 0.36 -2.69
C LYS A 410 -20.34 0.67 -2.77
N ILE A 411 -19.49 -0.34 -2.99
CA ILE A 411 -18.03 -0.21 -3.03
C ILE A 411 -17.56 0.09 -4.44
N LYS A 412 -16.95 1.26 -4.64
CA LYS A 412 -16.30 1.65 -5.89
C LYS A 412 -14.89 1.08 -6.00
N PHE A 413 -14.14 1.14 -4.90
CA PHE A 413 -12.76 0.66 -4.85
C PHE A 413 -12.41 0.22 -3.43
N MET A 414 -11.61 -0.84 -3.34
CA MET A 414 -11.08 -1.32 -2.07
C MET A 414 -9.65 -1.78 -2.29
N GLY A 415 -8.76 -1.39 -1.38
CA GLY A 415 -7.36 -1.77 -1.45
C GLY A 415 -6.57 -1.35 -0.23
N ASN A 416 -5.38 -1.92 -0.12
CA ASN A 416 -4.38 -1.43 0.82
C ASN A 416 -3.83 -0.07 0.36
N HIS A 417 -3.19 0.65 1.28
CA HIS A 417 -2.47 1.90 1.02
C HIS A 417 -1.16 1.65 0.27
N GLY A 418 -1.25 0.97 -0.88
CA GLY A 418 -0.15 0.72 -1.81
C GLY A 418 -0.14 1.69 -2.99
N PRO A 419 0.78 1.51 -3.96
CA PRO A 419 0.90 2.39 -5.12
C PRO A 419 -0.38 2.56 -5.95
N ARG A 420 -1.28 1.56 -5.89
CA ARG A 420 -2.57 1.59 -6.61
C ARG A 420 -3.64 2.44 -5.95
N TYR A 421 -3.47 2.79 -4.68
CA TYR A 421 -4.47 3.53 -3.92
C TYR A 421 -4.65 4.96 -4.44
N GLY A 422 -3.57 5.59 -4.90
CA GLY A 422 -3.60 6.90 -5.50
C GLY A 422 -2.22 7.43 -5.86
N ASN A 423 -2.20 8.56 -6.57
CA ASN A 423 -0.97 9.18 -7.07
C ASN A 423 0.04 9.51 -5.96
N TYR A 424 -0.45 9.98 -4.81
CA TYR A 424 0.39 10.23 -3.63
C TYR A 424 1.14 8.97 -3.20
N TYR A 425 0.43 7.84 -3.01
CA TYR A 425 1.05 6.59 -2.60
C TYR A 425 1.98 6.04 -3.67
N ALA A 426 1.62 6.15 -4.95
CA ALA A 426 2.49 5.76 -6.07
C ALA A 426 3.84 6.49 -6.01
N LEU A 427 3.81 7.81 -5.86
CA LEU A 427 5.00 8.64 -5.73
C LEU A 427 5.77 8.37 -4.43
N TYR A 428 5.06 8.22 -3.30
CA TYR A 428 5.64 7.87 -2.01
C TYR A 428 6.48 6.60 -2.10
N PHE A 429 5.89 5.49 -2.55
CA PHE A 429 6.59 4.22 -2.66
C PHE A 429 7.71 4.28 -3.69
N THR A 430 7.50 4.97 -4.82
CA THR A 430 8.55 5.10 -5.85
C THR A 430 9.78 5.84 -5.33
N MET A 431 9.60 7.05 -4.79
CA MET A 431 10.71 7.87 -4.30
C MET A 431 11.41 7.24 -3.10
N THR A 432 10.64 6.73 -2.13
CA THR A 432 11.23 6.13 -0.93
C THR A 432 11.88 4.77 -1.21
N ALA A 433 11.34 3.96 -2.13
CA ALA A 433 11.98 2.69 -2.51
C ALA A 433 13.26 2.93 -3.31
N LEU A 434 13.26 3.89 -4.25
CA LEU A 434 14.46 4.28 -4.97
C LEU A 434 15.52 4.78 -4.00
N HIS A 435 15.17 5.67 -3.07
CA HIS A 435 16.10 6.13 -2.03
C HIS A 435 16.61 4.96 -1.17
N GLY A 436 15.74 4.06 -0.72
CA GLY A 436 16.14 2.86 0.02
C GLY A 436 17.11 1.97 -0.74
N LEU A 437 16.93 1.81 -2.06
CA LEU A 437 17.88 1.09 -2.92
C LEU A 437 19.25 1.76 -2.93
N HIS A 438 19.30 3.09 -2.97
CA HIS A 438 20.56 3.85 -2.88
C HIS A 438 21.24 3.69 -1.52
N VAL A 439 20.48 3.72 -0.42
CA VAL A 439 21.00 3.46 0.94
C VAL A 439 21.61 2.06 1.02
N VAL A 440 20.91 1.04 0.53
CA VAL A 440 21.41 -0.34 0.50
C VAL A 440 22.67 -0.45 -0.37
N GLY A 441 22.66 0.12 -1.57
CA GLY A 441 23.81 0.12 -2.48
C GLY A 441 25.04 0.80 -1.85
N GLY A 442 24.85 1.98 -1.27
CA GLY A 442 25.90 2.69 -0.53
C GLY A 442 26.44 1.89 0.65
N ALA A 443 25.55 1.28 1.43
CA ALA A 443 25.92 0.51 2.62
C ALA A 443 26.76 -0.71 2.24
N LEU A 444 26.43 -1.38 1.14
CA LEU A 444 27.22 -2.49 0.61
C LEU A 444 28.62 -2.04 0.16
N VAL A 445 28.75 -0.88 -0.48
CA VAL A 445 30.06 -0.32 -0.87
C VAL A 445 30.89 0.06 0.36
N LEU A 446 30.29 0.70 1.36
CA LEU A 446 30.96 1.04 2.61
C LEU A 446 31.36 -0.22 3.39
N LEU A 447 30.49 -1.23 3.46
CA LEU A 447 30.78 -2.53 4.04
C LEU A 447 31.96 -3.22 3.34
N TYR A 448 31.99 -3.15 2.00
CA TYR A 448 33.10 -3.67 1.21
C TYR A 448 34.44 -3.00 1.59
N PHE A 449 34.46 -1.67 1.79
CA PHE A 449 35.67 -0.97 2.21
C PHE A 449 36.17 -1.39 3.59
N VAL A 450 35.28 -1.61 4.57
CA VAL A 450 35.72 -2.01 5.92
C VAL A 450 36.13 -3.48 6.00
N VAL A 451 35.46 -4.37 5.26
CA VAL A 451 35.74 -5.82 5.27
C VAL A 451 36.99 -6.16 4.45
N PHE A 452 37.11 -5.61 3.24
CA PHE A 452 38.18 -6.00 2.29
C PHE A 452 39.28 -4.95 2.15
N GLY A 453 39.08 -3.73 2.68
CA GLY A 453 40.03 -2.63 2.54
C GLY A 453 41.37 -2.82 3.24
N LYS A 454 41.51 -3.78 4.17
CA LYS A 454 42.75 -4.00 4.94
C LYS A 454 43.97 -4.22 4.05
N ARG A 455 43.82 -5.01 2.96
CA ARG A 455 44.93 -5.25 2.00
C ARG A 455 45.33 -3.98 1.26
N ILE A 456 44.37 -3.13 0.92
CA ILE A 456 44.61 -1.85 0.23
C ILE A 456 45.29 -0.88 1.19
N TYR A 457 44.77 -0.78 2.42
CA TYR A 457 45.32 0.06 3.47
C TYR A 457 46.79 -0.24 3.77
N LEU A 458 47.16 -1.53 3.89
CA LEU A 458 48.54 -1.93 4.16
C LEU A 458 49.51 -1.62 3.00
N LYS A 459 49.03 -1.63 1.75
CA LYS A 459 49.86 -1.30 0.58
C LYS A 459 49.97 0.20 0.36
N ASN A 460 48.84 0.91 0.40
CA ASN A 460 48.77 2.35 0.22
C ASN A 460 47.55 2.90 0.98
N PRO A 461 47.75 3.46 2.19
CA PRO A 461 46.67 4.05 2.99
C PRO A 461 45.93 5.19 2.28
N GLU A 462 46.63 6.00 1.47
CA GLU A 462 46.01 7.11 0.75
C GLU A 462 45.06 6.62 -0.33
N HIS A 463 45.38 5.51 -0.98
CA HIS A 463 44.50 4.92 -1.99
C HIS A 463 43.15 4.52 -1.39
N LEU A 464 43.15 3.93 -0.19
CA LEU A 464 41.91 3.62 0.51
C LEU A 464 41.18 4.90 0.96
N ALA A 465 41.90 5.88 1.49
CA ALA A 465 41.31 7.15 1.90
C ALA A 465 40.60 7.85 0.73
N ASN A 466 41.21 7.87 -0.46
CA ASN A 466 40.60 8.46 -1.66
C ASN A 466 39.34 7.68 -2.09
N ARG A 467 39.34 6.34 -1.98
CA ARG A 467 38.15 5.52 -2.28
C ARG A 467 37.02 5.76 -1.28
N VAL A 468 37.34 5.89 0.00
CA VAL A 468 36.37 6.20 1.06
C VAL A 468 35.83 7.62 0.91
N GLU A 469 36.65 8.59 0.49
CA GLU A 469 36.18 9.94 0.16
C GLU A 469 35.14 9.91 -0.96
N VAL A 470 35.45 9.19 -2.04
CA VAL A 470 34.56 9.07 -3.21
C VAL A 470 33.26 8.33 -2.85
N GLY A 471 33.34 7.24 -2.07
CA GLY A 471 32.15 6.56 -1.55
C GLY A 471 31.37 7.43 -0.54
N GLY A 472 32.07 8.25 0.23
CA GLY A 472 31.46 9.20 1.17
C GLY A 472 30.71 10.31 0.47
N LEU A 473 31.21 10.85 -0.65
CA LEU A 473 30.46 11.82 -1.47
C LEU A 473 29.10 11.26 -1.91
N PHE A 474 29.06 9.98 -2.31
CA PHE A 474 27.80 9.31 -2.61
C PHE A 474 26.91 9.17 -1.36
N TRP A 475 27.48 8.75 -0.23
CA TRP A 475 26.73 8.61 1.03
C TRP A 475 26.09 9.93 1.48
N HIS A 476 26.86 11.03 1.46
CA HIS A 476 26.36 12.37 1.78
C HIS A 476 25.23 12.82 0.84
N PHE A 477 25.31 12.46 -0.44
CA PHE A 477 24.24 12.75 -1.39
C PHE A 477 22.95 11.96 -1.07
N VAL A 478 23.07 10.68 -0.72
CA VAL A 478 21.92 9.87 -0.29
C VAL A 478 21.23 10.53 0.91
N ASP A 479 22.00 10.97 1.91
CA ASP A 479 21.47 11.68 3.08
C ASP A 479 20.74 12.98 2.69
N LEU A 480 21.32 13.75 1.76
CA LEU A 480 20.72 14.99 1.26
C LEU A 480 19.36 14.75 0.62
N ILE A 481 19.20 13.70 -0.20
CA ILE A 481 17.91 13.35 -0.80
C ILE A 481 16.85 13.11 0.27
N TRP A 482 17.20 12.45 1.38
CA TRP A 482 16.28 12.21 2.49
C TRP A 482 15.84 13.49 3.20
N ILE A 483 16.75 14.45 3.37
CA ILE A 483 16.45 15.76 3.97
C ILE A 483 15.35 16.50 3.19
N PHE A 484 15.26 16.31 1.88
CA PHE A 484 14.17 16.85 1.06
C PHE A 484 12.93 15.94 1.05
N LEU A 485 13.13 14.63 0.98
CA LEU A 485 12.05 13.66 0.90
C LEU A 485 11.19 13.68 2.16
N PHE A 486 11.81 13.72 3.35
CA PHE A 486 11.08 13.70 4.62
C PHE A 486 10.08 14.86 4.74
N PRO A 487 10.45 16.15 4.62
CA PRO A 487 9.48 17.24 4.67
C PRO A 487 8.43 17.15 3.56
N LEU A 488 8.85 16.79 2.33
CA LEU A 488 7.95 16.74 1.18
C LEU A 488 6.83 15.69 1.34
N MET A 489 7.13 14.56 1.97
CA MET A 489 6.18 13.44 2.10
C MET A 489 5.51 13.35 3.46
N TYR A 490 6.18 13.75 4.54
CA TYR A 490 5.70 13.59 5.92
C TYR A 490 5.06 14.85 6.49
N LEU A 491 5.44 16.03 6.00
CA LEU A 491 4.95 17.30 6.56
C LEU A 491 4.02 18.01 5.58
N LEU A 492 4.36 17.97 4.30
CA LEU A 492 3.52 18.45 3.21
C LEU A 492 2.60 17.32 2.77
#